data_AF-A0A162RPZ1-F1
#
_entry.id   AF-A0A162RPZ1-F1
#
_cell.length_a   1.000
_cell.length_b   1.000
_cell.length_c   1.000
_cell.angle_alpha   90.00
_cell.angle_beta   90.00
_cell.angle_gamma   90.00
#
_symmetry.space_group_name_H-M   'P 1'
#
loop_
_entity.id
_entity.type
_entity.pdbx_description
1 polymer ?
#
loop_
_entity_poly.entity_id
_entity_poly.type
_entity_poly.pdbx_seq_one_letter_code
_entity_poly.pdbx_strand_id
1 'polypeptide(L)'
;MDIPIFNLSTLKKYFYNFIATSIMITAISIGVYFWISTRNIRLPFESINSMYVIGSIFVGTYIFNQLSKKELNRIIETVDYQEKFRKYEHRYKKQLIVNVISIVFSGFFLITTQKRLMLYLIICQLVLSLLFYPKKIVIERELKDDKIIYT
;
A
#
# COMPACT_ATOMS: atom_id res chain seq x y z
N MET A 1 33.98 14.08 -7.32
CA MET A 1 32.63 14.04 -6.74
C MET A 1 31.97 12.81 -7.28
N ASP A 2 31.78 11.78 -6.45
CA ASP A 2 31.07 10.57 -6.85
C ASP A 2 29.60 10.92 -7.08
N ILE A 3 29.11 10.66 -8.28
CA ILE A 3 27.73 10.95 -8.63
C ILE A 3 26.86 9.89 -7.94
N PRO A 4 25.89 10.27 -7.09
CA PRO A 4 25.08 9.31 -6.37
C PRO A 4 24.17 8.55 -7.36
N ILE A 5 24.44 7.25 -7.54
CA ILE A 5 23.66 6.36 -8.39
C ILE A 5 22.55 5.72 -7.57
N PHE A 6 21.29 6.01 -7.92
CA PHE A 6 20.12 5.38 -7.31
C PHE A 6 19.64 4.20 -8.14
N ASN A 7 19.65 3.01 -7.52
CA ASN A 7 19.20 1.79 -8.17
C ASN A 7 17.68 1.61 -8.05
N LEU A 8 16.96 1.76 -9.16
CA LEU A 8 15.50 1.60 -9.20
C LEU A 8 15.04 0.15 -9.24
N SER A 9 15.92 -0.77 -9.63
CA SER A 9 15.55 -2.18 -9.81
C SER A 9 15.02 -2.80 -8.50
N THR A 10 15.60 -2.42 -7.36
CA THR A 10 15.20 -2.91 -6.05
C THR A 10 13.78 -2.45 -5.69
N LEU A 11 13.47 -1.17 -5.89
CA LEU A 11 12.12 -0.62 -5.65
C LEU A 11 11.08 -1.28 -6.55
N LYS A 12 11.40 -1.45 -7.85
CA LYS A 12 10.53 -2.14 -8.80
C LYS A 12 10.26 -3.58 -8.37
N LYS A 13 11.30 -4.31 -7.92
CA LYS A 13 11.15 -5.67 -7.40
C LYS A 13 10.20 -5.71 -6.20
N TYR A 14 10.32 -4.77 -5.26
CA TYR A 14 9.38 -4.68 -4.14
C TYR A 14 7.96 -4.37 -4.60
N PHE A 15 7.79 -3.48 -5.57
CA PHE A 15 6.50 -3.18 -6.15
C PHE A 15 5.84 -4.40 -6.80
N TYR A 16 6.58 -5.18 -7.62
CA TYR A 16 6.03 -6.39 -8.23
C TYR A 16 5.69 -7.46 -7.20
N ASN A 17 6.55 -7.65 -6.18
CA ASN A 17 6.24 -8.55 -5.06
C ASN A 17 4.98 -8.11 -4.32
N PHE A 18 4.81 -6.81 -4.12
CA PHE A 18 3.62 -6.21 -3.53
C PHE A 18 2.37 -6.52 -4.37
N ILE A 19 2.39 -6.25 -5.68
CA ILE A 19 1.25 -6.53 -6.57
C ILE A 19 0.89 -8.03 -6.56
N ALA A 20 1.88 -8.91 -6.69
CA ALA A 20 1.66 -10.35 -6.66
C ALA A 20 1.02 -10.81 -5.35
N THR A 21 1.52 -10.30 -4.22
CA THR A 21 0.97 -10.59 -2.88
C THR A 21 -0.47 -10.06 -2.75
N SER A 22 -0.74 -8.84 -3.22
CA SER A 22 -2.07 -8.25 -3.18
C SER A 22 -3.09 -9.00 -4.04
N ILE A 23 -2.70 -9.46 -5.23
CA ILE A 23 -3.53 -10.31 -6.09
C ILE A 23 -3.84 -11.64 -5.39
N MET A 24 -2.82 -12.28 -4.81
CA MET A 24 -3.00 -13.55 -4.09
C MET A 24 -3.96 -13.42 -2.91
N ILE A 25 -3.79 -12.39 -2.06
CA ILE A 25 -4.68 -12.12 -0.91
C ILE A 25 -6.11 -11.88 -1.39
N THR A 26 -6.28 -11.13 -2.48
CA THR A 26 -7.60 -10.84 -3.06
C THR A 26 -8.27 -12.10 -3.57
N ALA A 27 -7.54 -12.93 -4.32
CA ALA A 27 -8.05 -14.20 -4.84
C ALA A 27 -8.47 -15.16 -3.71
N ILE A 28 -7.65 -15.29 -2.67
CA ILE A 28 -7.99 -16.08 -1.48
C ILE A 28 -9.24 -15.52 -0.81
N SER A 29 -9.31 -14.20 -0.59
CA SER A 29 -10.45 -13.57 0.08
C SER A 29 -11.76 -13.76 -0.69
N ILE A 30 -11.72 -13.66 -2.02
CA ILE A 30 -12.86 -13.92 -2.91
C ILE A 30 -13.27 -15.39 -2.84
N GLY A 31 -12.30 -16.32 -2.91
CA GLY A 31 -12.57 -17.75 -2.83
C GLY A 31 -13.25 -18.15 -1.52
N VAL A 32 -12.76 -17.64 -0.39
CA VAL A 32 -13.36 -17.87 0.93
C VAL A 32 -14.75 -17.23 1.01
N TYR A 33 -14.92 -16.00 0.51
CA TYR A 33 -16.24 -15.33 0.46
C TYR A 33 -17.28 -16.19 -0.28
N PHE A 34 -16.96 -16.68 -1.48
CA PHE A 34 -17.88 -17.53 -2.24
C PHE A 34 -18.16 -18.85 -1.51
N TRP A 35 -17.14 -19.52 -0.97
CA TRP A 35 -17.31 -20.79 -0.25
C TRP A 35 -18.26 -20.66 0.96
N ILE A 36 -18.14 -19.57 1.73
CA ILE A 36 -19.01 -19.29 2.87
C ILE A 36 -20.42 -18.92 2.39
N SER A 37 -20.53 -18.05 1.37
CA SER A 37 -21.81 -17.58 0.84
C SER A 37 -22.65 -18.72 0.27
N THR A 38 -22.05 -19.68 -0.46
CA THR A 38 -22.76 -20.86 -0.98
C THR A 38 -23.29 -21.77 0.13
N ARG A 39 -22.65 -21.77 1.31
CA ARG A 39 -23.06 -22.60 2.45
C ARG A 39 -24.04 -21.91 3.41
N ASN A 40 -24.46 -20.69 3.12
CA ASN A 40 -25.35 -19.88 3.98
C ASN A 40 -24.92 -19.83 5.45
N ILE A 41 -23.60 -19.82 5.70
CA ILE A 41 -23.05 -19.72 7.06
C ILE A 41 -23.30 -18.31 7.57
N ARG A 42 -24.07 -18.18 8.66
CA ARG A 42 -24.28 -16.91 9.36
C ARG A 42 -23.03 -16.52 10.12
N LEU A 43 -22.51 -15.32 9.86
CA LEU A 43 -21.33 -14.78 10.53
C LEU A 43 -21.72 -13.67 11.51
N PRO A 44 -20.98 -13.53 12.64
CA PRO A 44 -21.37 -12.64 13.74
C PRO A 44 -21.35 -11.15 13.40
N PHE A 45 -20.74 -10.75 12.27
CA PHE A 45 -20.50 -9.35 11.91
C PHE A 45 -21.32 -8.85 10.71
N GLU A 46 -22.29 -9.63 10.24
CA GLU A 46 -23.12 -9.29 9.08
C GLU A 46 -23.92 -7.98 9.28
N SER A 47 -24.32 -7.68 10.52
CA SER A 47 -25.10 -6.50 10.89
C SER A 47 -24.30 -5.19 10.97
N ILE A 48 -22.96 -5.24 10.97
CA ILE A 48 -22.13 -4.03 11.09
C ILE A 48 -22.32 -3.12 9.87
N ASN A 49 -22.70 -1.86 10.10
CA ASN A 49 -22.83 -0.88 9.02
C ASN A 49 -21.47 -0.63 8.34
N SER A 50 -21.42 -0.82 7.02
CA SER A 50 -20.19 -0.69 6.22
C SER A 50 -19.59 0.71 6.28
N MET A 51 -20.39 1.75 6.58
CA MET A 51 -19.91 3.12 6.69
C MET A 51 -18.94 3.29 7.86
N TYR A 52 -19.09 2.53 8.96
CA TYR A 52 -18.13 2.55 10.07
C TYR A 52 -16.79 1.93 9.67
N VAL A 53 -16.83 0.86 8.87
CA VAL A 53 -15.63 0.19 8.34
C VAL A 53 -14.92 1.09 7.34
N ILE A 54 -15.67 1.76 6.46
CA ILE A 54 -15.10 2.73 5.51
C ILE A 54 -14.50 3.92 6.26
N GLY A 55 -15.22 4.46 7.24
CA GLY A 55 -14.77 5.58 8.06
C GLY A 55 -13.45 5.27 8.79
N SER A 56 -13.30 4.08 9.38
CA SER A 56 -12.07 3.69 10.06
C SER A 56 -10.89 3.53 9.10
N ILE A 57 -11.12 3.03 7.88
CA ILE A 57 -10.10 2.97 6.81
C ILE A 57 -9.64 4.39 6.43
N PHE A 58 -10.57 5.34 6.25
CA PHE A 58 -10.22 6.72 5.92
C PHE A 58 -9.43 7.41 7.03
N VAL A 59 -9.83 7.24 8.30
CA VAL A 59 -9.10 7.79 9.45
C VAL A 59 -7.69 7.20 9.53
N GLY A 60 -7.56 5.88 9.40
CA GLY A 60 -6.26 5.21 9.37
C GLY A 60 -5.36 5.72 8.24
N THR A 61 -5.92 5.87 7.05
CA THR A 61 -5.20 6.41 5.87
C THR A 61 -4.75 7.85 6.10
N TYR A 62 -5.59 8.69 6.71
CA TYR A 62 -5.25 10.08 7.03
C TYR A 62 -4.07 10.16 8.01
N ILE A 63 -4.13 9.40 9.11
CA ILE A 63 -3.05 9.35 10.12
C ILE A 63 -1.75 8.87 9.48
N PHE A 64 -1.82 7.80 8.68
CA PHE A 64 -0.66 7.26 7.97
C PHE A 64 -0.04 8.29 7.03
N ASN A 65 -0.85 9.02 6.26
CA ASN A 65 -0.36 10.07 5.37
C ASN A 65 0.36 11.19 6.12
N GLN A 66 -0.13 11.58 7.29
CA GLN A 66 0.53 12.60 8.11
C GLN A 66 1.89 12.12 8.64
N LEU A 67 1.96 10.87 9.14
CA LEU A 67 3.22 10.27 9.58
C LEU A 67 4.21 10.12 8.43
N SER A 68 3.72 9.67 7.27
CA SER A 68 4.52 9.54 6.05
C SER A 68 5.07 10.90 5.60
N LYS A 69 4.29 11.99 5.61
CA LYS A 69 4.80 13.33 5.29
C LYS A 69 5.95 13.75 6.21
N LYS A 70 5.81 13.53 7.53
CA LYS A 70 6.88 13.84 8.50
C LYS A 70 8.15 13.02 8.23
N GLU A 71 8.00 11.75 7.89
CA GLU A 71 9.13 10.88 7.54
C GLU A 71 9.82 11.34 6.24
N LEU A 72 9.07 11.88 5.26
CA LEU A 72 9.65 12.37 4.00
C LEU A 72 10.53 13.59 4.23
N ASN A 73 10.03 14.55 5.02
CA ASN A 73 10.78 15.77 5.31
C ASN A 73 12.12 15.45 6.01
N ARG A 74 12.12 14.49 6.95
CA ARG A 74 13.36 14.02 7.60
C ARG A 74 14.34 13.36 6.63
N ILE A 75 13.83 12.70 5.58
CA ILE A 75 14.68 12.10 4.54
C ILE A 75 15.31 13.19 3.67
N ILE A 76 14.53 14.21 3.28
CA ILE A 76 15.01 15.35 2.50
C ILE A 76 16.13 16.09 3.24
N GLU A 77 16.00 16.28 4.56
CA GLU A 77 16.98 16.94 5.43
C GLU A 77 18.29 16.15 5.62
N THR A 78 18.36 14.87 5.23
CA THR A 78 19.58 14.06 5.36
C THR A 78 20.63 14.53 4.34
N VAL A 79 21.84 14.86 4.78
CA VAL A 79 22.92 15.40 3.92
C VAL A 79 23.60 14.30 3.10
N ASP A 80 23.81 13.12 3.68
CA ASP A 80 24.41 11.97 3.00
C ASP A 80 23.42 11.33 2.00
N TYR A 81 23.82 11.26 0.73
CA TYR A 81 23.03 10.66 -0.35
C TYR A 81 22.80 9.16 -0.16
N GLN A 82 23.80 8.40 0.30
CA GLN A 82 23.63 6.96 0.51
C GLN A 82 22.62 6.69 1.60
N GLU A 83 22.72 7.42 2.71
CA GLU A 83 21.78 7.30 3.82
C GLU A 83 20.38 7.79 3.44
N LYS A 84 20.27 8.90 2.68
CA LYS A 84 19.00 9.42 2.14
C LYS A 84 18.29 8.37 1.30
N PHE A 85 19.00 7.72 0.38
CA PHE A 85 18.46 6.66 -0.48
C PHE A 85 18.02 5.43 0.31
N ARG A 86 18.81 4.99 1.28
CA ARG A 86 18.46 3.86 2.14
C ARG A 86 17.18 4.15 2.94
N LYS A 87 17.05 5.36 3.51
CA LYS A 87 15.86 5.78 4.25
C LYS A 87 14.63 5.89 3.33
N TYR A 88 14.81 6.40 2.11
CA TYR A 88 13.74 6.44 1.11
C TYR A 88 13.24 5.05 0.72
N GLU A 89 14.16 4.11 0.47
CA GLU A 89 13.81 2.73 0.15
C GLU A 89 13.06 2.06 1.31
N HIS A 90 13.51 2.28 2.56
CA HIS A 90 12.83 1.77 3.74
C HIS A 90 11.41 2.34 3.88
N ARG A 91 11.24 3.65 3.70
CA ARG A 91 9.94 4.31 3.68
C ARG A 91 9.03 3.73 2.61
N TYR A 92 9.53 3.54 1.38
CA TYR A 92 8.77 2.96 0.28
C TYR A 92 8.29 1.54 0.60
N LYS A 93 9.17 0.67 1.12
CA LYS A 93 8.79 -0.67 1.59
C LYS A 93 7.69 -0.61 2.64
N LYS A 94 7.84 0.25 3.64
CA LYS A 94 6.86 0.42 4.71
C LYS A 94 5.50 0.85 4.18
N GLN A 95 5.47 1.76 3.19
CA GLN A 95 4.24 2.16 2.51
C GLN A 95 3.57 0.99 1.77
N LEU A 96 4.34 0.17 1.04
CA LEU A 96 3.81 -1.03 0.39
C LEU A 96 3.24 -2.03 1.42
N ILE A 97 3.95 -2.27 2.52
CA ILE A 97 3.49 -3.16 3.60
C ILE A 97 2.17 -2.68 4.20
N VAL A 98 2.04 -1.38 4.47
CA VAL A 98 0.80 -0.79 5.00
C VAL A 98 -0.37 -0.98 4.04
N ASN A 99 -0.12 -0.84 2.72
CA ASN A 99 -1.14 -1.13 1.70
C ASN A 99 -1.53 -2.62 1.68
N VAL A 100 -0.58 -3.55 1.82
CA VAL A 100 -0.90 -4.98 1.95
C VAL A 100 -1.77 -5.22 3.17
N ILE A 101 -1.41 -4.65 4.32
CA ILE A 101 -2.19 -4.77 5.55
C ILE A 101 -3.61 -4.25 5.34
N SER A 102 -3.79 -3.11 4.65
CA SER A 102 -5.12 -2.58 4.33
C SER A 102 -5.94 -3.53 3.45
N ILE A 103 -5.32 -4.20 2.48
CA ILE A 103 -5.98 -5.20 1.63
C ILE A 103 -6.36 -6.44 2.46
N VAL A 104 -5.49 -6.90 3.36
CA VAL A 104 -5.80 -8.01 4.28
C VAL A 104 -7.01 -7.67 5.15
N PHE A 105 -7.05 -6.48 5.75
CA PHE A 105 -8.20 -6.04 6.54
C PHE A 105 -9.47 -5.96 5.70
N SER A 106 -9.39 -5.41 4.48
CA SER A 106 -10.54 -5.33 3.58
C SER A 106 -11.05 -6.71 3.18
N GLY A 107 -10.14 -7.67 2.93
CA GLY A 107 -10.47 -9.08 2.67
C GLY A 107 -11.11 -9.77 3.88
N PHE A 108 -10.59 -9.52 5.08
CA PHE A 108 -11.19 -10.00 6.33
C PHE A 108 -12.59 -9.44 6.53
N PHE A 109 -12.81 -8.13 6.30
CA PHE A 109 -14.14 -7.52 6.38
C PHE A 109 -15.09 -8.04 5.29
N LEU A 110 -14.60 -8.31 4.07
CA LEU A 110 -15.40 -8.95 3.03
C LEU A 110 -15.91 -10.32 3.49
N ILE A 111 -15.03 -11.14 4.05
CA ILE A 111 -15.37 -12.48 4.55
C ILE A 111 -16.37 -12.39 5.70
N THR A 112 -16.08 -11.57 6.71
CA THR A 112 -16.84 -11.52 7.97
C THR A 112 -18.19 -10.82 7.86
N THR A 113 -18.29 -9.77 7.03
CA THR A 113 -19.53 -9.02 6.84
C THR A 113 -20.35 -9.51 5.65
N GLN A 114 -19.74 -10.27 4.74
CA GLN A 114 -20.31 -10.73 3.47
C GLN A 114 -20.82 -9.61 2.54
N LYS A 115 -20.36 -8.37 2.73
CA LYS A 115 -20.84 -7.22 1.96
C LYS A 115 -20.00 -7.01 0.70
N ARG A 116 -20.68 -7.00 -0.46
CA ARG A 116 -20.07 -6.74 -1.78
C ARG A 116 -19.34 -5.39 -1.86
N LEU A 117 -19.70 -4.43 -1.02
CA LEU A 117 -18.99 -3.15 -0.93
C LEU A 117 -17.50 -3.31 -0.61
N MET A 118 -17.15 -4.29 0.23
CA MET A 118 -15.75 -4.58 0.56
C MET A 118 -14.98 -5.16 -0.64
N LEU A 119 -15.65 -5.91 -1.51
CA LEU A 119 -15.06 -6.40 -2.75
C LEU A 119 -14.71 -5.24 -3.69
N TYR A 120 -15.62 -4.27 -3.85
CA TYR A 120 -15.34 -3.08 -4.66
C TYR A 120 -14.18 -2.25 -4.09
N LEU A 121 -14.06 -2.16 -2.76
CA LEU A 121 -12.93 -1.49 -2.10
C LEU A 121 -11.60 -2.19 -2.40
N ILE A 122 -11.53 -3.52 -2.32
CA ILE A 122 -10.30 -4.27 -2.64
C ILE A 122 -9.89 -4.06 -4.10
N ILE A 123 -10.84 -4.14 -5.03
CA ILE A 123 -10.57 -3.90 -6.46
C ILE A 123 -10.08 -2.47 -6.68
N CYS A 124 -10.73 -1.48 -6.08
CA CYS A 124 -10.32 -0.09 -6.16
C CYS A 124 -8.90 0.12 -5.59
N GLN A 125 -8.59 -0.49 -4.44
CA GLN A 125 -7.25 -0.45 -3.85
C GLN A 125 -6.20 -1.09 -4.76
N LEU A 126 -6.49 -2.22 -5.40
CA LEU A 126 -5.60 -2.85 -6.38
C LEU A 126 -5.30 -1.92 -7.56
N VAL A 127 -6.33 -1.29 -8.15
CA VAL A 127 -6.15 -0.36 -9.27
C VAL A 127 -5.36 0.88 -8.83
N LEU A 128 -5.72 1.49 -7.70
CA LEU A 128 -5.00 2.63 -7.15
C LEU A 128 -3.56 2.29 -6.78
N SER A 129 -3.28 1.04 -6.43
CA SER A 129 -1.93 0.62 -6.07
C SER A 129 -0.94 0.74 -7.23
N LEU A 130 -1.41 0.71 -8.48
CA LEU A 130 -0.59 0.95 -9.68
C LEU A 130 -0.02 2.37 -9.71
N LEU A 131 -0.64 3.33 -9.02
CA LEU A 131 -0.13 4.70 -8.88
C LEU A 131 1.13 4.77 -8.01
N PHE A 132 1.38 3.77 -7.15
CA PHE A 132 2.58 3.69 -6.32
C PHE A 132 3.80 3.08 -7.05
N TYR A 133 3.72 2.86 -8.36
CA TYR A 133 4.86 2.39 -9.13
C TYR A 133 6.03 3.39 -9.02
N PRO A 134 7.26 2.95 -8.71
CA PRO A 134 8.38 3.83 -8.45
C PRO A 134 8.96 4.37 -9.77
N LYS A 135 8.34 5.43 -10.30
CA LYS A 135 8.81 6.17 -11.50
C LYS A 135 9.88 7.18 -11.09
N LYS A 136 10.91 7.38 -11.95
CA LYS A 136 11.97 8.39 -11.76
C LYS A 136 11.41 9.76 -11.38
N ILE A 137 10.47 10.26 -12.18
CA ILE A 137 9.78 11.55 -12.00
C ILE A 137 9.12 11.70 -10.61
N VAL A 138 8.58 10.60 -10.06
CA VAL A 138 7.95 10.64 -8.73
C VAL A 138 8.99 10.79 -7.64
N ILE A 139 10.09 10.03 -7.74
CA ILE A 139 11.17 10.06 -6.76
C ILE A 139 11.91 11.41 -6.78
N GLU A 140 12.19 11.95 -7.97
CA GLU A 140 12.78 13.28 -8.15
C GLU A 140 11.92 14.36 -7.48
N ARG A 141 10.59 14.32 -7.73
CA ARG A 141 9.63 15.24 -7.12
C ARG A 141 9.57 15.11 -5.60
N GLU A 142 9.63 13.88 -5.07
CA GLU A 142 9.56 13.62 -3.63
C GLU A 142 10.83 14.01 -2.89
N LEU A 143 12.00 13.79 -3.50
CA LEU A 143 13.30 14.12 -2.92
C LEU A 143 13.73 15.58 -3.17
N LYS A 144 13.05 16.28 -4.09
CA LYS A 144 13.34 17.67 -4.50
C LYS A 144 14.79 17.86 -4.95
N ASP A 145 15.33 16.88 -5.68
CA ASP A 145 16.73 16.87 -6.09
C ASP A 145 16.88 16.40 -7.54
N ASP A 146 17.23 17.35 -8.41
CA ASP A 146 17.36 17.15 -9.85
C ASP A 146 18.72 16.53 -10.24
N LYS A 147 19.63 16.31 -9.27
CA LYS A 147 21.01 15.84 -9.55
C LYS A 147 21.21 14.32 -9.38
N ILE A 148 20.15 13.57 -9.07
CA ILE A 148 20.23 12.12 -8.86
C ILE A 148 20.34 11.40 -10.21
N ILE A 149 21.37 10.56 -10.38
CA ILE A 149 21.48 9.67 -11.55
C ILE A 149 20.82 8.33 -11.22
N TYR A 150 19.93 7.87 -12.10
CA TYR A 150 19.13 6.67 -11.92
C TYR A 150 19.56 5.54 -12.84
N THR A 151 19.94 4.39 -12.26
CA THR A 151 20.23 3.14 -12.98
C THR A 151 19.09 2.13 -12.83
#